data_AF-A0A167P052-F1
#
_entry.id   AF-A0A167P052-F1
#
_cell.length_a   1.000
_cell.length_b   1.000
_cell.length_c   1.000
_cell.angle_alpha   90.00
_cell.angle_beta   90.00
_cell.angle_gamma   90.00
#
_symmetry.space_group_name_H-M   'P 1'
#
loop_
_entity.id
_entity.type
_entity.pdbx_description
1 polymer ?
#
loop_
_entity_poly.entity_id
_entity_poly.type
_entity_poly.pdbx_seq_one_letter_code
_entity_poly.pdbx_strand_id
1 'polypeptide(L)'
;MKIFALTRDSASARAQALVKAHPEKINLVQGDVLKPATIFSGQPHGSVFALFVVTNPSDEEAQAIPLIDAAVSHGVRHIVFSSVDRGGDVRSWNNPTNVRHFYEKHNIEVYLRDKARKSADGTTASSPASSPFTWTILRPVAFMDNMVPGMACSLFMSWWSISVERNRKLQLVATTDIGIWGARSIITSAKAKPGMASPYVNRAISLAGDELTLVEARQIFRRVVGHEAPKAWWIFGRILLWAIGDMNKMFAFFQREGYGADIAAVRAEEPELKNFETWLRDESGWTKEK
;
A
#
# COMPACT_ATOMS: atom_id res chain seq x y z
N MET A 1 -17.26 -14.23 3.14
CA MET A 1 -16.03 -13.86 2.41
C MET A 1 -14.91 -14.72 2.94
N LYS A 2 -14.22 -15.47 2.06
CA LYS A 2 -13.00 -16.21 2.41
C LYS A 2 -11.80 -15.43 1.89
N ILE A 3 -10.72 -15.36 2.66
CA ILE A 3 -9.47 -14.70 2.30
C ILE A 3 -8.41 -15.78 2.11
N PHE A 4 -7.78 -15.79 0.94
CA PHE A 4 -6.61 -16.62 0.67
C PHE A 4 -5.35 -15.78 0.91
N ALA A 5 -4.64 -16.05 2.00
CA ALA A 5 -3.42 -15.36 2.38
C ALA A 5 -2.22 -16.10 1.79
N LEU A 6 -1.60 -15.51 0.76
CA LEU A 6 -0.40 -16.04 0.13
C LEU A 6 0.83 -15.89 1.04
N THR A 7 1.57 -16.97 1.24
CA THR A 7 2.83 -16.96 2.01
C THR A 7 3.83 -17.92 1.38
N ARG A 8 5.13 -17.62 1.48
CA ARG A 8 6.19 -18.56 1.06
C ARG A 8 6.31 -19.75 2.01
N ASP A 9 5.90 -19.57 3.26
CA ASP A 9 5.93 -20.60 4.30
C ASP A 9 4.64 -20.56 5.12
N SER A 10 3.78 -21.55 4.88
CA SER A 10 2.51 -21.71 5.60
C SER A 10 2.70 -22.20 7.04
N ALA A 11 3.85 -22.80 7.38
CA ALA A 11 4.14 -23.28 8.73
C ALA A 11 4.75 -22.19 9.63
N SER A 12 5.17 -21.06 9.08
CA SER A 12 5.77 -19.97 9.85
C SER A 12 4.88 -19.47 10.98
N ALA A 13 5.48 -19.08 12.12
CA ALA A 13 4.75 -18.60 13.29
C ALA A 13 3.81 -17.42 12.97
N ARG A 14 4.21 -16.53 12.05
CA ARG A 14 3.37 -15.39 11.61
C ARG A 14 2.17 -15.84 10.79
N ALA A 15 2.34 -16.80 9.87
CA ALA A 15 1.24 -17.35 9.08
C ALA A 15 0.23 -18.09 9.98
N GLN A 16 0.73 -18.88 10.93
CA GLN A 16 -0.11 -19.61 11.89
C GLN A 16 -0.82 -18.67 12.87
N ALA A 17 -0.17 -17.59 13.32
CA ALA A 17 -0.81 -16.57 14.15
C ALA A 17 -2.00 -15.91 13.43
N LEU A 18 -1.86 -15.63 12.12
CA LEU A 18 -2.91 -15.05 11.31
C LEU A 18 -4.15 -15.97 11.19
N VAL A 19 -3.93 -17.27 10.96
CA VAL A 19 -5.02 -18.27 10.95
C VAL A 19 -5.66 -18.38 12.32
N LYS A 20 -4.87 -18.43 13.40
CA LYS A 20 -5.38 -18.52 14.78
C LYS A 20 -6.25 -17.32 15.16
N ALA A 21 -5.91 -16.12 14.70
CA ALA A 21 -6.69 -14.92 14.94
C ALA A 21 -8.03 -14.91 14.16
N HIS A 22 -8.08 -15.56 13.00
CA HIS A 22 -9.25 -15.54 12.10
C HIS A 22 -9.54 -16.90 11.44
N PRO A 23 -9.82 -17.96 12.23
CA PRO A 23 -9.84 -19.34 11.73
C PRO A 23 -10.94 -19.61 10.69
N GLU A 24 -12.05 -18.87 10.76
CA GLU A 24 -13.17 -19.05 9.82
C GLU A 24 -13.02 -18.27 8.51
N LYS A 25 -12.07 -17.32 8.45
CA LYS A 25 -11.95 -16.37 7.33
C LYS A 25 -10.68 -16.56 6.52
N ILE A 26 -9.57 -16.92 7.16
CA ILE A 26 -8.24 -16.96 6.52
C ILE A 26 -7.85 -18.38 6.16
N ASN A 27 -7.51 -18.58 4.89
CA ASN A 27 -6.96 -19.82 4.35
C ASN A 27 -5.56 -19.50 3.83
N LEU A 28 -4.54 -20.22 4.29
CA LEU A 28 -3.19 -20.03 3.79
C LEU A 28 -3.04 -20.68 2.41
N VAL A 29 -2.38 -19.96 1.51
CA VAL A 29 -1.91 -20.51 0.23
C VAL A 29 -0.40 -20.42 0.25
N GLN A 30 0.28 -21.56 0.22
CA GLN A 30 1.73 -21.56 0.11
C GLN A 30 2.14 -21.34 -1.35
N GLY A 31 2.97 -20.34 -1.61
CA GLY A 31 3.42 -20.01 -2.96
C GLY A 31 4.40 -18.84 -3.00
N ASP A 32 4.98 -18.62 -4.17
CA ASP A 32 5.92 -17.54 -4.44
C ASP A 32 5.40 -16.71 -5.61
N VAL A 33 5.37 -15.38 -5.42
CA VAL A 33 4.94 -14.42 -6.46
C VAL A 33 5.87 -14.44 -7.68
N LEU A 34 7.12 -14.90 -7.53
CA LEU A 34 8.04 -15.14 -8.63
C LEU A 34 7.74 -16.44 -9.40
N LYS A 35 6.82 -17.28 -8.90
CA LYS A 35 6.35 -18.54 -9.51
C LYS A 35 4.81 -18.64 -9.48
N PRO A 36 4.09 -17.66 -10.05
CA PRO A 36 2.68 -17.43 -9.77
C PRO A 36 1.74 -18.49 -10.35
N ALA A 37 2.18 -19.28 -11.33
CA ALA A 37 1.37 -20.33 -11.97
C ALA A 37 0.79 -21.33 -10.96
N THR A 38 1.50 -21.58 -9.85
CA THR A 38 1.06 -22.54 -8.82
C THR A 38 0.07 -21.95 -7.83
N ILE A 39 0.01 -20.62 -7.68
CA ILE A 39 -0.80 -19.92 -6.66
C ILE A 39 -2.29 -20.21 -6.85
N PHE A 40 -2.74 -20.29 -8.10
CA PHE A 40 -4.14 -20.50 -8.45
C PHE A 40 -4.50 -21.96 -8.77
N SER A 41 -3.50 -22.85 -8.85
CA SER A 41 -3.68 -24.23 -9.32
C SER A 41 -4.63 -25.08 -8.46
N GLY A 42 -4.77 -24.74 -7.17
CA GLY A 42 -5.66 -25.42 -6.23
C GLY A 42 -7.08 -24.85 -6.16
N GLN A 43 -7.43 -23.87 -7.00
CA GLN A 43 -8.74 -23.21 -6.98
C GLN A 43 -9.50 -23.46 -8.29
N PRO A 44 -10.84 -23.63 -8.27
CA PRO A 44 -11.62 -23.64 -9.50
C PRO A 44 -11.46 -22.32 -10.26
N HIS A 45 -11.39 -22.36 -11.59
CA HIS A 45 -11.29 -21.16 -12.42
C HIS A 45 -12.42 -20.16 -12.09
N GLY A 46 -12.08 -18.89 -11.92
CA GLY A 46 -13.01 -17.80 -11.62
C GLY A 46 -13.56 -17.79 -10.18
N SER A 47 -13.09 -18.69 -9.32
CA SER A 47 -13.52 -18.75 -7.91
C SER A 47 -12.92 -17.64 -7.05
N VAL A 48 -11.72 -17.15 -7.41
CA VAL A 48 -11.11 -15.98 -6.78
C VAL A 48 -11.66 -14.71 -7.44
N PHE A 49 -12.51 -13.98 -6.72
CA PHE A 49 -13.12 -12.74 -7.24
C PHE A 49 -12.10 -11.62 -7.43
N ALA A 50 -11.25 -11.40 -6.42
CA ALA A 50 -10.32 -10.29 -6.40
C ALA A 50 -8.92 -10.69 -5.90
N LEU A 51 -7.92 -9.94 -6.33
CA LEU A 51 -6.54 -10.02 -5.89
C LEU A 51 -6.12 -8.68 -5.27
N PHE A 52 -5.51 -8.71 -4.08
CA PHE A 52 -4.85 -7.55 -3.47
C PHE A 52 -3.33 -7.72 -3.58
N VAL A 53 -2.67 -6.84 -4.33
CA VAL A 53 -1.25 -6.92 -4.66
C VAL A 53 -0.46 -5.95 -3.79
N VAL A 54 0.51 -6.49 -3.06
CA VAL A 54 1.55 -5.75 -2.34
C VAL A 54 2.89 -6.29 -2.81
N THR A 55 3.82 -5.40 -3.09
CA THR A 55 5.18 -5.73 -3.54
C THR A 55 6.19 -5.23 -2.52
N ASN A 56 7.29 -5.98 -2.38
CA ASN A 56 8.42 -5.57 -1.55
C ASN A 56 9.49 -4.88 -2.40
N PRO A 57 10.19 -3.86 -1.87
CA PRO A 57 11.32 -3.26 -2.56
C PRO A 57 12.36 -4.33 -2.91
N SER A 58 12.70 -4.43 -4.21
CA SER A 58 13.57 -5.39 -4.90
C SER A 58 12.78 -6.15 -5.97
N ASP A 59 12.94 -5.73 -7.23
CA ASP A 59 12.33 -6.36 -8.40
C ASP A 59 10.79 -6.42 -8.32
N GLU A 60 10.16 -5.27 -8.03
CA GLU A 60 8.71 -5.21 -7.81
C GLU A 60 7.91 -5.60 -9.05
N GLU A 61 8.37 -5.21 -10.24
CA GLU A 61 7.76 -5.58 -11.52
C GLU A 61 7.75 -7.10 -11.70
N ALA A 62 8.84 -7.78 -11.34
CA ALA A 62 8.96 -9.23 -11.43
C ALA A 62 8.03 -9.97 -10.44
N GLN A 63 7.68 -9.33 -9.31
CA GLN A 63 6.70 -9.85 -8.37
C GLN A 63 5.26 -9.63 -8.86
N ALA A 64 4.94 -8.43 -9.36
CA ALA A 64 3.56 -8.03 -9.64
C ALA A 64 3.06 -8.45 -11.04
N ILE A 65 3.84 -8.23 -12.10
CA ILE A 65 3.36 -8.42 -13.47
C ILE A 65 2.98 -9.89 -13.73
N PRO A 66 3.85 -10.88 -13.42
CA PRO A 66 3.49 -12.29 -13.60
C PRO A 66 2.31 -12.72 -12.71
N LEU A 67 2.20 -12.16 -11.51
CA LEU A 67 1.08 -12.44 -10.60
C LEU A 67 -0.25 -11.90 -11.14
N ILE A 68 -0.25 -10.67 -11.67
CA ILE A 68 -1.41 -10.06 -12.34
C ILE A 68 -1.83 -10.92 -13.53
N ASP A 69 -0.87 -11.39 -14.33
CA ASP A 69 -1.14 -12.23 -15.50
C ASP A 69 -1.75 -13.57 -15.13
N ALA A 70 -1.21 -14.23 -14.11
CA ALA A 70 -1.75 -15.48 -13.59
C ALA A 70 -3.16 -15.29 -13.02
N ALA A 71 -3.40 -14.18 -12.31
CA ALA A 71 -4.70 -13.85 -11.74
C ALA A 71 -5.76 -13.61 -12.83
N VAL A 72 -5.43 -12.80 -13.84
CA VAL A 72 -6.33 -12.54 -14.99
C VAL A 72 -6.62 -13.84 -15.75
N SER A 73 -5.59 -14.69 -15.96
CA SER A 73 -5.75 -15.99 -16.62
C SER A 73 -6.60 -16.98 -15.81
N HIS A 74 -6.64 -16.81 -14.48
CA HIS A 74 -7.51 -17.57 -13.59
C HIS A 74 -8.95 -17.01 -13.52
N GLY A 75 -9.24 -15.87 -14.15
CA GLY A 75 -10.56 -15.25 -14.14
C GLY A 75 -10.84 -14.32 -12.95
N VAL A 76 -9.80 -13.76 -12.32
CA VAL A 76 -9.95 -12.68 -11.33
C VAL A 76 -10.62 -11.47 -11.98
N ARG A 77 -11.64 -10.91 -11.32
CA ARG A 77 -12.49 -9.83 -11.88
C ARG A 77 -12.11 -8.43 -11.38
N HIS A 78 -11.40 -8.35 -10.25
CA HIS A 78 -10.99 -7.07 -9.68
C HIS A 78 -9.59 -7.16 -9.05
N ILE A 79 -8.69 -6.24 -9.40
CA ILE A 79 -7.32 -6.20 -8.86
C ILE A 79 -7.11 -4.91 -8.10
N VAL A 80 -6.76 -5.01 -6.82
CA VAL A 80 -6.31 -3.87 -6.02
C VAL A 80 -4.80 -3.89 -5.94
N PHE A 81 -4.13 -2.80 -6.31
CA PHE A 81 -2.67 -2.69 -6.22
C PHE A 81 -2.27 -1.60 -5.23
N SER A 82 -1.49 -1.97 -4.21
CA SER A 82 -0.87 -1.02 -3.30
C SER A 82 0.44 -0.48 -3.89
N SER A 83 0.32 0.68 -4.52
CA SER A 83 1.40 1.45 -5.11
C SER A 83 1.99 2.46 -4.09
N VAL A 84 2.25 3.69 -4.52
CA VAL A 84 2.75 4.82 -3.73
C VAL A 84 2.33 6.14 -4.38
N ASP A 85 2.07 7.16 -3.57
CA ASP A 85 1.79 8.50 -4.11
C ASP A 85 3.05 9.18 -4.67
N ARG A 86 2.88 9.89 -5.78
CA ARG A 86 3.93 10.65 -6.49
C ARG A 86 3.45 12.05 -6.87
N GLY A 87 2.59 12.64 -6.02
CA GLY A 87 2.09 14.00 -6.17
C GLY A 87 0.59 14.11 -6.44
N GLY A 88 -0.21 13.17 -5.95
CA GLY A 88 -1.67 13.14 -6.07
C GLY A 88 -2.19 12.33 -7.26
N ASP A 89 -3.52 12.26 -7.37
CA ASP A 89 -4.22 11.36 -8.28
C ASP A 89 -3.85 11.58 -9.75
N VAL A 90 -3.73 12.85 -10.17
CA VAL A 90 -3.45 13.25 -11.55
C VAL A 90 -1.96 13.15 -11.87
N ARG A 91 -1.11 13.78 -11.05
CA ARG A 91 0.33 13.90 -11.35
C ARG A 91 1.05 12.55 -11.29
N SER A 92 0.64 11.65 -10.41
CA SER A 92 1.29 10.34 -10.23
C SER A 92 1.26 9.44 -11.48
N TRP A 93 0.34 9.69 -12.43
CA TRP A 93 0.29 9.00 -13.72
C TRP A 93 1.37 9.41 -14.70
N ASN A 94 1.99 10.58 -14.51
CA ASN A 94 3.04 11.11 -15.39
C ASN A 94 4.33 11.41 -14.61
N ASN A 95 4.41 10.95 -13.36
CA ASN A 95 5.55 11.14 -12.49
C ASN A 95 6.10 9.77 -12.02
N PRO A 96 6.98 9.13 -12.80
CA PRO A 96 7.65 7.89 -12.37
C PRO A 96 8.66 8.13 -11.24
N THR A 97 9.17 9.35 -11.08
CA THR A 97 10.30 9.72 -10.20
C THR A 97 11.62 9.00 -10.57
N ASN A 98 12.70 9.31 -9.85
CA ASN A 98 14.00 8.62 -9.99
C ASN A 98 14.27 7.63 -8.84
N VAL A 99 13.29 7.43 -7.96
CA VAL A 99 13.32 6.50 -6.81
C VAL A 99 12.93 5.12 -7.32
N ARG A 100 13.75 4.10 -7.10
CA ARG A 100 13.61 2.82 -7.80
C ARG A 100 12.28 2.14 -7.51
N HIS A 101 12.01 1.92 -6.23
CA HIS A 101 10.75 1.33 -5.78
C HIS A 101 9.51 2.20 -6.09
N PHE A 102 9.65 3.49 -6.46
CA PHE A 102 8.50 4.30 -6.90
C PHE A 102 8.26 4.18 -8.40
N TYR A 103 9.33 4.17 -9.22
CA TYR A 103 9.15 4.01 -10.66
C TYR A 103 8.70 2.59 -11.02
N GLU A 104 9.18 1.55 -10.32
CA GLU A 104 8.74 0.17 -10.56
C GLU A 104 7.23 0.05 -10.26
N LYS A 105 6.75 0.67 -9.17
CA LYS A 105 5.32 0.76 -8.87
C LYS A 105 4.54 1.54 -9.94
N HIS A 106 5.08 2.65 -10.43
CA HIS A 106 4.48 3.38 -11.56
C HIS A 106 4.35 2.50 -12.81
N ASN A 107 5.37 1.72 -13.16
CA ASN A 107 5.33 0.80 -14.29
C ASN A 107 4.22 -0.26 -14.12
N ILE A 108 4.06 -0.80 -12.92
CA ILE A 108 2.98 -1.75 -12.58
C ILE A 108 1.60 -1.07 -12.72
N GLU A 109 1.44 0.19 -12.29
CA GLU A 109 0.18 0.93 -12.45
C GLU A 109 -0.21 1.09 -13.93
N VAL A 110 0.75 1.50 -14.77
CA VAL A 110 0.55 1.65 -16.22
C VAL A 110 0.22 0.30 -16.85
N TYR A 111 0.95 -0.75 -16.49
CA TYR A 111 0.69 -2.11 -16.95
C TYR A 111 -0.74 -2.57 -16.61
N LEU A 112 -1.14 -2.43 -15.35
CA LEU A 112 -2.45 -2.85 -14.87
C LEU A 112 -3.58 -2.11 -15.60
N ARG A 113 -3.46 -0.78 -15.74
CA ARG A 113 -4.42 0.07 -16.46
C ARG A 113 -4.56 -0.37 -17.92
N ASP A 114 -3.43 -0.48 -18.61
CA ASP A 114 -3.42 -0.76 -20.05
C ASP A 114 -3.89 -2.19 -20.35
N LYS A 115 -3.54 -3.15 -19.49
CA LYS A 115 -4.03 -4.54 -19.59
C LYS A 115 -5.55 -4.60 -19.39
N ALA A 116 -6.09 -3.90 -18.39
CA ALA A 116 -7.54 -3.84 -18.16
C ALA A 116 -8.28 -3.20 -19.34
N ARG A 117 -7.78 -2.08 -19.87
CA ARG A 117 -8.34 -1.44 -21.07
C ARG A 117 -8.37 -2.37 -22.27
N LYS A 118 -7.25 -3.04 -22.55
CA LYS A 118 -7.15 -4.03 -23.64
C LYS A 118 -8.11 -5.22 -23.46
N SER A 119 -8.36 -5.63 -22.22
CA SER A 119 -9.32 -6.70 -21.92
C SER A 119 -10.78 -6.28 -22.14
N ALA A 120 -11.10 -5.00 -21.92
CA ALA A 120 -12.43 -4.44 -22.15
C ALA A 120 -12.74 -4.21 -23.64
N ASP A 121 -11.74 -3.76 -24.40
CA ASP A 121 -11.89 -3.42 -25.82
C ASP A 121 -11.88 -4.66 -26.75
N GLY A 122 -11.68 -5.88 -26.22
CA GLY A 122 -11.65 -7.12 -27.00
C GLY A 122 -10.43 -7.30 -27.92
N THR A 123 -9.46 -6.37 -27.87
CA THR A 123 -8.27 -6.35 -28.75
C THR A 123 -7.18 -7.35 -28.35
N THR A 124 -7.35 -8.07 -27.24
CA THR A 124 -6.46 -9.15 -26.78
C THR A 124 -7.08 -10.53 -27.04
N ALA A 125 -7.45 -10.79 -28.29
CA ALA A 125 -7.96 -12.07 -28.75
C ALA A 125 -6.85 -13.13 -28.99
N SER A 126 -5.86 -13.23 -28.10
CA SER A 126 -4.84 -14.30 -28.17
C SER A 126 -5.06 -15.42 -27.15
N SER A 127 -6.02 -15.28 -26.23
CA SER A 127 -6.52 -16.39 -25.41
C SER A 127 -8.04 -16.26 -25.18
N PRO A 128 -8.85 -17.25 -25.59
CA PRO A 128 -10.31 -17.23 -25.43
C PRO A 128 -10.81 -17.29 -23.97
N ALA A 129 -9.94 -17.14 -22.97
CA ALA A 129 -10.22 -17.39 -21.55
C ALA A 129 -10.26 -16.14 -20.64
N SER A 130 -9.74 -14.97 -21.05
CA SER A 130 -9.69 -13.80 -20.15
C SER A 130 -10.92 -12.92 -20.28
N SER A 131 -11.79 -12.97 -19.27
CA SER A 131 -12.89 -12.00 -19.11
C SER A 131 -12.36 -10.60 -18.79
N PRO A 132 -13.09 -9.53 -19.14
CA PRO A 132 -12.72 -8.17 -18.73
C PRO A 132 -12.61 -8.10 -17.20
N PHE A 133 -11.59 -7.40 -16.73
CA PHE A 133 -11.37 -7.17 -15.31
C PHE A 133 -11.21 -5.68 -15.01
N THR A 134 -11.37 -5.32 -13.76
CA THR A 134 -11.28 -3.94 -13.28
C THR A 134 -10.17 -3.82 -12.25
N TRP A 135 -9.76 -2.59 -11.92
CA TRP A 135 -8.71 -2.37 -10.94
C TRP A 135 -8.98 -1.19 -10.01
N THR A 136 -8.29 -1.18 -8.87
CA THR A 136 -8.14 -0.01 -8.01
C THR A 136 -6.66 0.11 -7.65
N ILE A 137 -6.08 1.29 -7.80
CA ILE A 137 -4.71 1.55 -7.36
C ILE A 137 -4.79 2.39 -6.10
N LEU A 138 -4.22 1.90 -5.01
CA LEU A 138 -4.04 2.67 -3.78
C LEU A 138 -2.63 3.23 -3.79
N ARG A 139 -2.50 4.55 -3.64
CA ARG A 139 -1.24 5.28 -3.62
C ARG A 139 -1.04 5.87 -2.23
N PRO A 140 -0.64 5.05 -1.25
CA PRO A 140 -0.42 5.55 0.09
C PRO A 140 0.82 6.45 0.14
N VAL A 141 0.79 7.38 1.10
CA VAL A 141 1.92 8.24 1.46
C VAL A 141 2.81 7.56 2.50
N ALA A 142 3.63 8.30 3.26
CA ALA A 142 4.48 7.72 4.29
C ALA A 142 3.65 7.07 5.41
N PHE A 143 4.06 5.89 5.86
CA PHE A 143 3.27 5.14 6.85
C PHE A 143 3.52 5.66 8.27
N MET A 144 2.43 5.86 9.02
CA MET A 144 2.49 6.13 10.45
C MET A 144 3.15 4.96 11.20
N ASP A 145 2.92 3.74 10.72
CA ASP A 145 3.47 2.48 11.24
C ASP A 145 5.00 2.40 11.23
N ASN A 146 5.70 3.28 10.49
CA ASN A 146 7.14 3.42 10.63
C ASN A 146 7.56 4.00 12.00
N MET A 147 6.60 4.48 12.79
CA MET A 147 6.79 5.08 14.11
C MET A 147 6.31 4.21 15.27
N VAL A 148 6.07 2.90 15.09
CA VAL A 148 5.81 1.96 16.19
C VAL A 148 7.04 1.82 17.13
N PRO A 149 6.86 1.41 18.41
CA PRO A 149 7.96 1.23 19.34
C PRO A 149 9.13 0.41 18.79
N GLY A 150 10.35 0.94 18.93
CA GLY A 150 11.59 0.26 18.57
C GLY A 150 12.50 1.05 17.62
N MET A 151 13.39 0.31 16.95
CA MET A 151 14.43 0.88 16.09
C MET A 151 13.85 1.59 14.86
N ALA A 152 12.75 1.07 14.29
CA ALA A 152 12.11 1.65 13.11
C ALA A 152 11.69 3.12 13.34
N CYS A 153 11.03 3.42 14.46
CA CYS A 153 10.66 4.78 14.84
C CYS A 153 11.89 5.68 14.97
N SER A 154 12.91 5.22 15.70
CA SER A 154 14.16 5.97 15.89
C SER A 154 14.82 6.35 14.56
N LEU A 155 14.85 5.42 13.59
CA LEU A 155 15.42 5.64 12.26
C LEU A 155 14.56 6.58 11.42
N PHE A 156 13.24 6.35 11.37
CA PHE A 156 12.31 7.17 10.60
C PHE A 156 12.32 8.63 11.08
N MET A 157 12.24 8.86 12.39
CA MET A 157 12.31 10.21 12.98
C MET A 157 13.65 10.91 12.72
N SER A 158 14.73 10.13 12.61
CA SER A 158 16.04 10.67 12.22
C SER A 158 16.11 11.05 10.76
N TRP A 159 15.67 10.17 9.85
CA TRP A 159 15.66 10.47 8.42
C TRP A 159 14.73 11.63 8.07
N TRP A 160 13.55 11.69 8.69
CA TRP A 160 12.66 12.85 8.57
C TRP A 160 13.40 14.13 9.00
N SER A 161 14.14 14.10 10.13
CA SER A 161 14.88 15.28 10.60
C SER A 161 16.08 15.70 9.76
N ILE A 162 16.66 14.79 8.99
CA ILE A 162 17.86 15.05 8.19
C ILE A 162 17.48 15.51 6.79
N SER A 163 16.36 14.99 6.26
CA SER A 163 16.10 15.04 4.83
C SER A 163 14.85 15.81 4.44
N VAL A 164 14.04 16.22 5.41
CA VAL A 164 12.88 17.11 5.18
C VAL A 164 13.12 18.42 5.92
N GLU A 165 12.98 19.54 5.21
CA GLU A 165 13.09 20.87 5.79
C GLU A 165 12.12 21.06 6.98
N ARG A 166 12.55 21.83 7.97
CA ARG A 166 11.83 22.00 9.24
C ARG A 166 10.37 22.43 9.10
N ASN A 167 10.07 23.23 8.08
CA ASN A 167 8.73 23.76 7.81
C ASN A 167 7.98 23.00 6.71
N ARG A 168 8.62 21.99 6.09
CA ARG A 168 7.99 21.16 5.06
C ARG A 168 7.15 20.09 5.76
N LYS A 169 5.88 20.01 5.34
CA LYS A 169 4.98 18.98 5.83
C LYS A 169 5.16 17.66 5.05
N LEU A 170 4.94 16.56 5.75
CA LEU A 170 4.92 15.21 5.21
C LEU A 170 3.52 14.62 5.42
N GLN A 171 2.95 14.09 4.35
CA GLN A 171 1.69 13.37 4.42
C GLN A 171 1.91 11.97 5.01
N LEU A 172 1.03 11.58 5.91
CA LEU A 172 1.09 10.33 6.67
C LEU A 172 -0.21 9.53 6.51
N VAL A 173 -0.13 8.20 6.52
CA VAL A 173 -1.29 7.30 6.50
C VAL A 173 -1.07 6.09 7.41
N ALA A 174 -2.11 5.63 8.09
CA ALA A 174 -2.09 4.38 8.84
C ALA A 174 -2.25 3.18 7.89
N THR A 175 -1.49 2.10 8.10
CA THR A 175 -1.61 0.89 7.26
C THR A 175 -3.00 0.25 7.37
N THR A 176 -3.67 0.39 8.52
CA THR A 176 -5.07 -0.01 8.72
C THR A 176 -6.01 0.68 7.73
N ASP A 177 -5.81 1.98 7.46
CA ASP A 177 -6.66 2.72 6.53
C ASP A 177 -6.43 2.24 5.08
N ILE A 178 -5.19 1.90 4.71
CA ILE A 178 -4.89 1.26 3.41
C ILE A 178 -5.69 -0.05 3.28
N GLY A 179 -5.71 -0.86 4.34
CA GLY A 179 -6.48 -2.09 4.41
C GLY A 179 -7.99 -1.88 4.28
N ILE A 180 -8.54 -0.86 4.94
CA ILE A 180 -9.96 -0.50 4.86
C ILE A 180 -10.34 -0.12 3.43
N TRP A 181 -9.57 0.76 2.78
CA TRP A 181 -9.79 1.17 1.39
C TRP A 181 -9.69 -0.02 0.43
N GLY A 182 -8.70 -0.90 0.63
CA GLY A 182 -8.56 -2.14 -0.12
C GLY A 182 -9.77 -3.05 0.01
N ALA A 183 -10.22 -3.29 1.23
CA ALA A 183 -11.39 -4.12 1.51
C ALA A 183 -12.67 -3.51 0.92
N ARG A 184 -12.87 -2.20 1.04
CA ARG A 184 -14.03 -1.49 0.45
C ARG A 184 -14.04 -1.61 -1.07
N SER A 185 -12.90 -1.37 -1.72
CA SER A 185 -12.75 -1.55 -3.17
C SER A 185 -13.15 -2.96 -3.61
N ILE A 186 -12.68 -4.01 -2.93
CA ILE A 186 -13.05 -5.39 -3.23
C ILE A 186 -14.54 -5.67 -2.98
N ILE A 187 -15.05 -5.31 -1.80
CA ILE A 187 -16.41 -5.66 -1.36
C ILE A 187 -17.47 -4.95 -2.21
N THR A 188 -17.26 -3.66 -2.50
CA THR A 188 -18.20 -2.87 -3.31
C THR A 188 -18.19 -3.34 -4.76
N SER A 189 -17.01 -3.63 -5.33
CA SER A 189 -16.90 -4.21 -6.67
C SER A 189 -17.54 -5.60 -6.76
N ALA A 190 -17.45 -6.42 -5.72
CA ALA A 190 -18.10 -7.74 -5.65
C ALA A 190 -19.63 -7.65 -5.57
N LYS A 191 -20.16 -6.59 -4.96
CA LYS A 191 -21.60 -6.36 -4.75
C LYS A 191 -22.23 -5.50 -5.85
N ALA A 192 -21.44 -4.93 -6.76
CA ALA A 192 -21.93 -4.05 -7.80
C ALA A 192 -22.95 -4.79 -8.69
N LYS A 193 -24.13 -4.17 -8.87
CA LYS A 193 -25.16 -4.70 -9.76
C LYS A 193 -24.74 -4.47 -11.23
N PRO A 194 -25.18 -5.32 -12.17
CA PRO A 194 -25.02 -5.03 -13.59
C PRO A 194 -25.51 -3.62 -13.92
N GLY A 195 -24.68 -2.80 -14.57
CA GLY A 195 -25.00 -1.42 -14.92
C GLY A 195 -24.71 -0.36 -13.85
N MET A 196 -24.29 -0.73 -12.63
CA MET A 196 -23.79 0.21 -11.62
C MET A 196 -22.28 0.03 -11.43
N ALA A 197 -21.50 1.06 -11.69
CA ALA A 197 -20.06 1.03 -11.44
C ALA A 197 -19.78 1.22 -9.94
N SER A 198 -18.92 0.37 -9.37
CA SER A 198 -18.33 0.62 -8.05
C SER A 198 -17.49 1.91 -8.10
N PRO A 199 -17.51 2.76 -7.06
CA PRO A 199 -16.76 4.02 -7.04
C PRO A 199 -15.23 3.84 -7.02
N TYR A 200 -14.76 2.59 -6.92
CA TYR A 200 -13.35 2.22 -6.91
C TYR A 200 -12.87 1.67 -8.26
N VAL A 201 -13.78 1.34 -9.17
CA VAL A 201 -13.43 0.71 -10.46
C VAL A 201 -12.64 1.67 -11.33
N ASN A 202 -11.49 1.18 -11.80
CA ASN A 202 -10.54 1.87 -12.67
C ASN A 202 -10.11 3.24 -12.11
N ARG A 203 -9.98 3.31 -10.77
CA ARG A 203 -9.62 4.51 -10.03
C ARG A 203 -8.27 4.32 -9.34
N ALA A 204 -7.41 5.33 -9.45
CA ALA A 204 -6.20 5.45 -8.64
C ALA A 204 -6.43 6.51 -7.56
N ILE A 205 -6.08 6.19 -6.31
CA ILE A 205 -6.49 6.95 -5.12
C ILE A 205 -5.27 7.20 -4.25
N SER A 206 -4.92 8.45 -4.06
CA SER A 206 -3.84 8.87 -3.16
C SER A 206 -4.37 8.92 -1.72
N LEU A 207 -3.72 8.21 -0.80
CA LEU A 207 -4.20 8.00 0.56
C LEU A 207 -3.28 8.66 1.59
N ALA A 208 -3.80 9.67 2.28
CA ALA A 208 -3.19 10.33 3.42
C ALA A 208 -4.25 10.64 4.47
N GLY A 209 -3.95 10.38 5.74
CA GLY A 209 -4.81 10.67 6.88
C GLY A 209 -4.39 11.92 7.67
N ASP A 210 -3.12 12.33 7.55
CA ASP A 210 -2.59 13.54 8.19
C ASP A 210 -1.50 14.19 7.34
N GLU A 211 -1.17 15.45 7.62
CA GLU A 211 -0.08 16.19 7.00
C GLU A 211 0.59 17.11 8.02
N LEU A 212 1.81 16.75 8.41
CA LEU A 212 2.49 17.36 9.56
C LEU A 212 3.92 17.77 9.21
N THR A 213 4.39 18.84 9.81
CA THR A 213 5.83 19.07 9.99
C THR A 213 6.38 18.13 11.06
N LEU A 214 7.69 17.91 11.06
CA LEU A 214 8.35 17.12 12.11
C LEU A 214 8.15 17.71 13.52
N VAL A 215 8.02 19.03 13.63
CA VAL A 215 7.79 19.71 14.91
C VAL A 215 6.39 19.38 15.42
N GLU A 216 5.36 19.50 14.57
CA GLU A 216 3.98 19.15 14.91
C GLU A 216 3.87 17.66 15.29
N ALA A 217 4.49 16.76 14.52
CA ALA A 217 4.52 15.34 14.83
C ALA A 217 5.12 15.05 16.22
N ARG A 218 6.26 15.68 16.57
CA ARG A 218 6.87 15.54 17.91
C ARG A 218 5.99 16.09 19.03
N GLN A 219 5.32 17.21 18.80
CA GLN A 219 4.42 17.81 19.78
C GLN A 219 3.21 16.91 20.05
N ILE A 220 2.61 16.35 18.99
CA ILE A 220 1.51 15.37 19.11
C ILE A 220 2.01 14.14 19.86
N PHE A 221 3.16 13.58 19.46
CA PHE A 221 3.75 12.41 20.11
C PHE A 221 3.94 12.65 21.62
N ARG A 222 4.59 13.76 22.00
CA ARG A 222 4.82 14.11 23.41
C ARG A 222 3.51 14.27 24.19
N ARG A 223 2.50 14.90 23.59
CA ARG A 223 1.19 15.10 24.21
C ARG A 223 0.46 13.78 24.44
N VAL A 224 0.51 12.86 23.49
CA VAL A 224 -0.23 11.58 23.54
C VAL A 224 0.50 10.53 24.39
N VAL A 225 1.81 10.39 24.18
CA VAL A 225 2.65 9.33 24.79
C VAL A 225 3.26 9.77 26.12
N GLY A 226 3.45 11.08 26.33
CA GLY A 226 3.97 11.65 27.58
C GLY A 226 5.49 11.84 27.63
N HIS A 227 6.23 11.47 26.58
CA HIS A 227 7.67 11.70 26.46
C HIS A 227 8.06 12.05 25.02
N GLU A 228 9.32 12.47 24.81
CA GLU A 228 9.83 12.79 23.47
C GLU A 228 9.88 11.55 22.57
N ALA A 229 9.61 11.75 21.27
CA ALA A 229 9.76 10.69 20.28
C ALA A 229 11.24 10.26 20.18
N PRO A 230 11.53 8.95 20.08
CA PRO A 230 12.91 8.49 20.00
C PRO A 230 13.53 8.96 18.69
N LYS A 231 14.84 9.22 18.72
CA LYS A 231 15.61 9.66 17.57
C LYS A 231 16.95 8.93 17.57
N ALA A 232 17.24 8.18 16.51
CA ALA A 232 18.57 7.62 16.32
C ALA A 232 19.60 8.74 16.18
N TRP A 233 20.84 8.50 16.60
CA TRP A 233 21.88 9.51 16.44
C TRP A 233 22.03 9.90 14.97
N TRP A 234 22.03 11.21 14.68
CA TRP A 234 21.88 11.71 13.31
C TRP A 234 22.99 11.23 12.37
N ILE A 235 24.21 10.99 12.90
CA ILE A 235 25.33 10.45 12.15
C ILE A 235 25.05 9.00 11.71
N PHE A 236 24.59 8.14 12.63
CA PHE A 236 24.21 6.76 12.31
C PHE A 236 23.04 6.70 11.33
N GLY A 237 22.02 7.55 11.52
CA GLY A 237 20.89 7.66 10.59
C GLY A 237 21.35 8.05 9.18
N ARG A 238 22.28 9.01 9.06
CA ARG A 238 22.80 9.48 7.78
C ARG A 238 23.67 8.43 7.08
N ILE A 239 24.50 7.69 7.81
CA ILE A 239 25.31 6.59 7.28
C ILE A 239 24.40 5.48 6.73
N LEU A 240 23.37 5.08 7.50
CA LEU A 240 22.44 4.04 7.06
C LEU A 240 21.60 4.49 5.85
N LEU A 241 21.16 5.75 5.84
CA LEU A 241 20.43 6.31 4.70
C LEU A 241 21.29 6.32 3.43
N TRP A 242 22.57 6.66 3.56
CA TRP A 242 23.52 6.66 2.45
C TRP A 242 23.82 5.24 1.94
N ALA A 243 23.93 4.27 2.84
CA ALA A 243 24.13 2.86 2.50
C ALA A 243 22.93 2.27 1.75
N ILE A 244 21.72 2.77 2.01
CA ILE A 244 20.48 2.38 1.32
C ILE A 244 20.18 3.45 0.26
N GLY A 245 20.96 3.48 -0.83
CA GLY A 245 20.93 4.57 -1.82
C GLY A 245 19.56 4.93 -2.41
N ASP A 246 18.62 3.98 -2.41
CA ASP A 246 17.23 4.20 -2.84
C ASP A 246 16.42 5.06 -1.85
N MET A 247 16.70 4.93 -0.55
CA MET A 247 16.09 5.76 0.49
C MET A 247 16.57 7.20 0.42
N ASN A 248 17.84 7.45 0.07
CA ASN A 248 18.32 8.82 -0.12
C ASN A 248 17.55 9.56 -1.23
N LYS A 249 17.27 8.87 -2.34
CA LYS A 249 16.45 9.43 -3.42
C LYS A 249 15.00 9.66 -2.99
N MET A 250 14.41 8.74 -2.22
CA MET A 250 13.05 8.88 -1.70
C MET A 250 12.90 10.15 -0.84
N PHE A 251 13.83 10.39 0.07
CA PHE A 251 13.78 11.59 0.88
C PHE A 251 14.07 12.87 0.06
N ALA A 252 14.95 12.80 -0.94
CA ALA A 252 15.12 13.91 -1.88
C ALA A 252 13.82 14.21 -2.67
N PHE A 253 13.04 13.19 -3.00
CA PHE A 253 11.70 13.35 -3.57
C PHE A 253 10.74 14.02 -2.59
N PHE A 254 10.72 13.64 -1.30
CA PHE A 254 9.89 14.31 -0.28
C PHE A 254 10.21 15.80 -0.16
N GLN A 255 11.50 16.13 -0.24
CA GLN A 255 11.98 17.50 -0.15
C GLN A 255 11.57 18.34 -1.36
N ARG A 256 11.74 17.83 -2.58
CA ARG A 256 11.56 18.61 -3.81
C ARG A 256 10.14 18.61 -4.34
N GLU A 257 9.44 17.49 -4.21
CA GLU A 257 8.14 17.26 -4.82
C GLU A 257 7.08 16.99 -3.75
N GLY A 258 7.35 16.00 -2.89
CA GLY A 258 6.41 15.54 -1.87
C GLY A 258 5.23 14.75 -2.44
N TYR A 259 4.41 14.28 -1.52
CA TYR A 259 3.11 13.69 -1.83
C TYR A 259 2.07 14.78 -2.14
N GLY A 260 0.92 14.37 -2.68
CA GLY A 260 -0.15 15.28 -3.07
C GLY A 260 -1.56 14.70 -2.91
N ALA A 261 -1.77 13.84 -1.90
CA ALA A 261 -3.10 13.33 -1.59
C ALA A 261 -4.01 14.45 -1.08
N ASP A 262 -5.27 14.46 -1.55
CA ASP A 262 -6.31 15.37 -1.06
C ASP A 262 -6.96 14.78 0.20
N ILE A 263 -6.40 15.10 1.37
CA ILE A 263 -6.85 14.57 2.66
C ILE A 263 -8.33 14.93 2.92
N ALA A 264 -8.80 16.09 2.46
CA ALA A 264 -10.18 16.50 2.66
C ALA A 264 -11.13 15.62 1.84
N ALA A 265 -10.80 15.33 0.58
CA ALA A 265 -11.57 14.41 -0.25
C ALA A 265 -11.54 12.97 0.31
N VAL A 266 -10.37 12.47 0.72
CA VAL A 266 -10.24 11.12 1.31
C VAL A 266 -11.06 11.02 2.60
N ARG A 267 -11.03 12.04 3.46
CA ARG A 267 -11.81 12.09 4.71
C ARG A 267 -13.32 12.22 4.49
N ALA A 268 -13.74 12.85 3.39
CA ALA A 268 -15.16 12.90 3.02
C ALA A 268 -15.68 11.50 2.63
N GLU A 269 -14.84 10.66 2.01
CA GLU A 269 -15.18 9.26 1.68
C GLU A 269 -14.97 8.30 2.87
N GLU A 270 -14.04 8.61 3.77
CA GLU A 270 -13.77 7.86 4.99
C GLU A 270 -13.70 8.80 6.22
N PRO A 271 -14.82 9.06 6.90
CA PRO A 271 -14.84 9.92 8.08
C PRO A 271 -13.96 9.41 9.23
N GLU A 272 -13.75 8.10 9.31
CA GLU A 272 -12.93 7.44 10.33
C GLU A 272 -11.42 7.41 10.00
N LEU A 273 -11.01 8.07 8.90
CA LEU A 273 -9.62 8.15 8.45
C LEU A 273 -8.72 8.70 9.57
N LYS A 274 -7.70 7.93 9.96
CA LYS A 274 -6.90 8.26 11.14
C LYS A 274 -5.97 9.41 10.84
N ASN A 275 -6.05 10.44 11.69
CA ASN A 275 -4.94 11.38 11.82
C ASN A 275 -3.85 10.77 12.73
N PHE A 276 -2.70 11.43 12.83
CA PHE A 276 -1.55 10.90 13.56
C PHE A 276 -1.83 10.72 15.06
N GLU A 277 -2.63 11.61 15.67
CA GLU A 277 -3.03 11.49 17.08
C GLU A 277 -3.91 10.26 17.32
N THR A 278 -4.90 10.03 16.46
CA THR A 278 -5.81 8.88 16.56
C THR A 278 -5.03 7.58 16.41
N TRP A 279 -4.16 7.48 15.41
CA TRP A 279 -3.28 6.31 15.24
C TRP A 279 -2.36 6.09 16.45
N LEU A 280 -1.78 7.16 17.03
CA LEU A 280 -0.94 7.05 18.22
C LEU A 280 -1.69 6.45 19.41
N ARG A 281 -2.95 6.83 19.60
CA ARG A 281 -3.79 6.33 20.69
C ARG A 281 -4.24 4.89 20.45
N ASP A 282 -4.67 4.59 19.25
CA ASP A 282 -5.46 3.38 19.00
C ASP A 282 -4.61 2.20 18.51
N GLU A 283 -3.53 2.45 17.76
CA GLU A 283 -2.84 1.40 16.99
C GLU A 283 -1.32 1.36 17.17
N SER A 284 -0.72 2.46 17.64
CA SER A 284 0.75 2.58 17.61
C SER A 284 1.50 1.67 18.57
N GLY A 285 0.84 1.15 19.61
CA GLY A 285 1.47 0.37 20.69
C GLY A 285 2.30 1.21 21.68
N TRP A 286 2.31 2.55 21.57
CA TRP A 286 2.97 3.44 22.54
C TRP A 286 2.12 3.69 23.78
N THR A 287 0.81 3.81 23.59
CA THR A 287 -0.13 3.93 24.71
C THR A 287 -0.59 2.52 25.07
N LYS A 288 -0.51 2.16 26.36
CA LYS A 288 -1.13 0.92 26.83
C LYS A 288 -2.64 1.14 26.78
N GLU A 289 -3.40 0.18 26.26
CA GLU A 289 -4.84 0.12 26.50
C GLU A 289 -5.07 0.32 28.00
N LYS A 290 -5.91 1.30 28.36
CA LYS A 290 -6.35 1.50 29.74
C LYS A 290 -7.41 0.48 30.11
#